data_AF-A0AAJ0G1F2-F1
#
_entry.id   AF-A0AAJ0G1F2-F1
#
_cell.length_a   1.000
_cell.length_b   1.000
_cell.length_c   1.000
_cell.angle_alpha   90.00
_cell.angle_beta   90.00
_cell.angle_gamma   90.00
#
_symmetry.space_group_name_H-M   'P 1'
#
loop_
_entity.id
_entity.type
_entity.pdbx_description
1 polymer ?
#
loop_
_entity_poly.entity_id
_entity_poly.type
_entity_poly.pdbx_seq_one_letter_code
_entity_poly.pdbx_strand_id
1 'polypeptide(L)'
;MICNSAQLTRFHSTLTASSRSNHFSRIVILITVIFLITSVLIFHSPHSAVYRQTKSLLGENTSHGYWQSTARGHSALEAAGNSTLGFSSIQFVNLRNRFDRLDAVTLQAYLSGLDIIEVPGVEAKDIQNVGMPPTHRPSVLRDGEKGCWRAHANIWSQMLRNKSRAVLIIESDAAWDINVRDIMSNLNVHFARFLDQLDSKPIHDGGWNRDATQTSTAHPLQSDHDDPWHSRHWDMLSLGQCFESTVNSNYSLVYPDKHVPEGKDYFGMKLGHSRVVRLSGGIVCTTAYAVSRTGAAKLLLRSAVDLDNPVDLLMRRMTLAGDLIVYSVMPTVFAQWEYVNNIGMKERGANSDIHNGKSDGDVNMDGWADVKKTGSVWHGKEGHPDIAFENMALEKAWNLIMPKAAELEVSQYHEDEGN
;
A
#
# COMPACT_ATOMS: atom_id res chain seq x y z
N MET A 1 -8.38 11.15 3.23
CA MET A 1 -7.61 11.73 2.11
C MET A 1 -7.10 10.55 1.30
N ILE A 2 -7.71 10.25 0.15
CA ILE A 2 -7.13 9.24 -0.74
C ILE A 2 -5.98 9.90 -1.50
N CYS A 3 -4.81 9.28 -1.40
CA CYS A 3 -3.62 9.62 -2.18
C CYS A 3 -3.58 8.92 -3.55
N ASN A 4 -4.58 8.08 -3.84
CA ASN A 4 -4.61 7.18 -4.97
C ASN A 4 -5.14 7.86 -6.23
N SER A 5 -4.38 7.75 -7.32
CA SER A 5 -4.69 8.40 -8.60
C SER A 5 -5.50 7.52 -9.58
N ALA A 6 -6.18 6.46 -9.13
CA ALA A 6 -6.78 5.47 -10.03
C ALA A 6 -8.30 5.65 -10.25
N GLN A 7 -8.67 6.30 -11.37
CA GLN A 7 -9.79 5.83 -12.21
C GLN A 7 -9.20 5.28 -13.51
N LEU A 8 -9.19 3.95 -13.67
CA LEU A 8 -8.97 3.30 -14.96
C LEU A 8 -10.32 3.23 -15.70
N THR A 9 -10.68 4.30 -16.41
CA THR A 9 -11.82 4.26 -17.34
C THR A 9 -11.47 3.41 -18.56
N ARG A 10 -12.11 2.24 -18.69
CA ARG A 10 -12.11 1.45 -19.93
C ARG A 10 -12.91 2.20 -21.00
N PHE A 11 -12.24 2.75 -22.01
CA PHE A 11 -12.90 3.28 -23.20
C PHE A 11 -13.29 2.13 -24.14
N HIS A 12 -14.59 1.85 -24.27
CA HIS A 12 -15.13 1.16 -25.43
C HIS A 12 -15.47 2.20 -26.50
N SER A 13 -14.73 2.21 -27.62
CA SER A 13 -15.06 3.02 -28.79
C SER A 13 -15.91 2.20 -29.76
N THR A 14 -17.19 2.55 -29.89
CA THR A 14 -18.04 2.18 -31.04
C THR A 14 -17.66 3.06 -32.23
N LEU A 15 -17.16 2.45 -33.30
CA LEU A 15 -16.85 3.11 -34.57
C LEU A 15 -18.12 3.20 -35.43
N THR A 16 -18.60 4.41 -35.70
CA THR A 16 -19.46 4.70 -36.85
C THR A 16 -18.66 5.46 -37.89
N ALA A 17 -18.55 4.87 -39.08
CA ALA A 17 -17.83 5.41 -40.21
C ALA A 17 -18.60 6.56 -40.88
N SER A 18 -17.91 7.66 -41.17
CA SER A 18 -18.28 8.50 -42.32
C SER A 18 -17.04 9.06 -43.00
N SER A 19 -17.13 9.10 -44.33
CA SER A 19 -16.07 9.33 -45.31
C SER A 19 -15.71 10.80 -45.43
N ARG A 20 -14.40 11.12 -45.36
CA ARG A 20 -13.77 12.18 -46.17
C ARG A 20 -12.25 11.97 -46.25
N SER A 21 -11.76 11.84 -47.48
CA SER A 21 -10.50 11.21 -47.85
C SER A 21 -9.34 12.19 -48.10
N ASN A 22 -8.13 11.63 -47.96
CA ASN A 22 -6.86 11.96 -48.63
C ASN A 22 -5.88 12.96 -48.00
N HIS A 23 -6.27 13.77 -47.01
CA HIS A 23 -5.28 14.58 -46.26
C HIS A 23 -4.82 13.93 -44.95
N PHE A 24 -5.67 13.09 -44.35
CA PHE A 24 -5.39 12.41 -43.07
C PHE A 24 -4.37 11.28 -43.20
N SER A 25 -4.40 10.52 -44.31
CA SER A 25 -3.49 9.37 -44.51
C SER A 25 -2.02 9.77 -44.64
N ARG A 26 -1.71 10.99 -45.11
CA ARG A 26 -0.32 11.46 -45.23
C ARG A 26 0.29 11.86 -43.87
N ILE A 27 -0.53 12.36 -42.95
CA ILE A 27 -0.11 12.76 -41.60
C ILE A 27 0.08 11.52 -40.70
N VAL A 28 -0.79 10.52 -40.83
CA VAL A 28 -0.69 9.26 -40.07
C VAL A 28 0.55 8.44 -40.46
N ILE A 29 0.93 8.44 -41.74
CA ILE A 29 2.16 7.77 -42.22
C ILE A 29 3.43 8.47 -41.69
N LEU A 30 3.44 9.80 -41.61
CA LEU A 30 4.60 10.53 -41.08
C LEU A 30 4.81 10.27 -39.58
N ILE A 31 3.72 10.22 -38.80
CA ILE A 31 3.75 9.98 -37.36
C ILE A 31 4.19 8.54 -37.04
N THR A 32 3.73 7.56 -37.82
CA THR A 32 4.12 6.14 -37.64
C THR A 32 5.59 5.89 -37.98
N VAL A 33 6.14 6.56 -39.00
CA VAL A 33 7.57 6.47 -39.33
C VAL A 33 8.45 7.11 -38.26
N ILE A 34 8.04 8.25 -37.68
CA ILE A 34 8.77 8.89 -36.56
C ILE A 34 8.71 8.02 -35.29
N PHE A 35 7.57 7.36 -35.02
CA PHE A 35 7.44 6.42 -33.90
C PHE A 35 8.30 5.16 -34.08
N LEU A 36 8.43 4.66 -35.31
CA LEU A 36 9.31 3.53 -35.64
C LEU A 36 10.80 3.88 -35.53
N ILE A 37 11.21 5.08 -35.94
CA ILE A 37 12.61 5.52 -35.84
C ILE A 37 13.01 5.80 -34.39
N THR A 38 12.12 6.38 -33.58
CA THR A 38 12.37 6.64 -32.16
C THR A 38 12.39 5.36 -31.32
N SER A 39 11.56 4.36 -31.65
CA SER A 39 11.64 3.06 -31.00
C SER A 39 12.93 2.31 -31.34
N VAL A 40 13.40 2.34 -32.60
CA VAL A 40 14.67 1.70 -32.99
C VAL A 40 15.90 2.35 -32.31
N LEU A 41 15.88 3.66 -32.07
CA LEU A 41 16.97 4.38 -31.39
C LEU A 41 16.99 4.19 -29.86
N ILE A 42 15.83 3.94 -29.24
CA ILE A 42 15.76 3.58 -27.80
C ILE A 42 16.26 2.14 -27.58
N PHE A 43 16.08 1.25 -28.55
CA PHE A 43 16.56 -0.14 -28.46
C PHE A 43 18.06 -0.34 -28.76
N HIS A 44 18.80 0.69 -29.23
CA HIS A 44 20.23 0.57 -29.58
C HIS A 44 21.19 1.39 -28.69
N SER A 45 20.74 1.94 -27.55
CA SER A 45 21.69 2.53 -26.58
C SER A 45 22.34 1.44 -25.72
N PRO A 46 23.69 1.32 -25.72
CA PRO A 46 24.39 0.28 -24.97
C PRO A 46 24.64 0.74 -23.53
N HIS A 47 23.61 0.74 -22.69
CA HIS A 47 23.78 0.80 -21.24
C HIS A 47 22.81 -0.16 -20.55
N SER A 48 23.12 -1.45 -20.61
CA SER A 48 22.57 -2.48 -19.72
C SER A 48 23.56 -3.63 -19.63
N ALA A 49 24.71 -3.34 -19.00
CA ALA A 49 25.58 -4.38 -18.48
C ALA A 49 25.23 -4.59 -17.00
N VAL A 50 25.12 -5.86 -16.61
CA VAL A 50 24.98 -6.40 -15.24
C VAL A 50 23.55 -6.52 -14.69
N TYR A 51 22.78 -7.47 -15.24
CA TYR A 51 22.14 -8.52 -14.42
C TYR A 51 21.78 -9.69 -15.34
N ARG A 52 22.70 -10.65 -15.48
CA ARG A 52 22.48 -11.82 -16.33
C ARG A 52 23.09 -13.05 -15.68
N GLN A 53 22.53 -13.49 -14.56
CA GLN A 53 22.51 -14.91 -14.16
C GLN A 53 21.62 -15.09 -12.93
N THR A 54 20.53 -15.87 -13.03
CA THR A 54 20.29 -17.08 -12.24
C THR A 54 18.89 -17.67 -12.51
N LYS A 55 18.82 -18.99 -12.30
CA LYS A 55 17.77 -19.93 -12.71
C LYS A 55 16.40 -19.63 -12.10
N SER A 56 15.35 -19.89 -12.90
CA SER A 56 14.03 -20.29 -12.42
C SER A 56 14.19 -21.47 -11.45
N LEU A 57 13.82 -21.26 -10.18
CA LEU A 57 13.63 -22.31 -9.20
C LEU A 57 12.13 -22.44 -8.95
N LEU A 58 11.43 -23.08 -9.88
CA LEU A 58 10.22 -23.81 -9.52
C LEU A 58 10.67 -25.00 -8.68
N GLY A 59 10.48 -24.90 -7.37
CA GLY A 59 10.75 -25.98 -6.43
C GLY A 59 9.90 -27.18 -6.76
N GLU A 60 10.55 -28.26 -7.19
CA GLU A 60 9.99 -29.60 -7.22
C GLU A 60 9.69 -30.07 -5.79
N ASN A 61 8.54 -30.74 -5.65
CA ASN A 61 8.03 -31.43 -4.47
C ASN A 61 9.09 -31.98 -3.50
N THR A 62 9.07 -31.50 -2.25
CA THR A 62 9.53 -32.28 -1.11
C THR A 62 8.52 -32.20 0.04
N SER A 63 7.78 -33.30 0.19
CA SER A 63 7.30 -33.94 1.43
C SER A 63 6.93 -33.06 2.64
N HIS A 64 5.68 -33.25 3.09
CA HIS A 64 5.15 -32.89 4.42
C HIS A 64 6.19 -33.06 5.54
N GLY A 65 6.78 -31.94 5.98
CA GLY A 65 7.52 -31.84 7.23
C GLY A 65 6.64 -31.08 8.24
N TYR A 66 6.11 -31.83 9.20
CA TYR A 66 5.43 -31.31 10.38
C TYR A 66 6.34 -30.27 11.06
N TRP A 67 5.90 -29.00 11.14
CA TRP A 67 6.66 -27.94 11.79
C TRP A 67 6.80 -28.26 13.28
N GLN A 68 7.94 -28.84 13.66
CA GLN A 68 8.36 -28.87 15.06
C GLN A 68 8.58 -27.41 15.50
N SER A 69 7.83 -26.97 16.50
CA SER A 69 7.95 -25.65 17.11
C SER A 69 9.37 -25.47 17.66
N THR A 70 10.22 -24.77 16.91
CA THR A 70 11.58 -24.41 17.37
C THR A 70 11.60 -22.95 17.80
N ALA A 71 12.58 -22.59 18.63
CA ALA A 71 12.77 -21.24 19.18
C ALA A 71 12.74 -20.10 18.14
N ARG A 72 12.99 -20.39 16.85
CA ARG A 72 12.84 -19.43 15.73
C ARG A 72 11.41 -18.95 15.48
N GLY A 73 10.41 -19.80 15.70
CA GLY A 73 9.00 -19.41 15.56
C GLY A 73 8.57 -18.46 16.68
N HIS A 74 9.09 -18.65 17.88
CA HIS A 74 8.87 -17.73 19.00
C HIS A 74 9.59 -16.38 18.79
N SER A 75 10.85 -16.38 18.33
CA SER A 75 11.57 -15.12 18.07
C SER A 75 10.97 -14.28 16.94
N ALA A 76 10.33 -14.92 15.95
CA ALA A 76 9.63 -14.23 14.86
C ALA A 76 8.35 -13.52 15.32
N LEU A 77 7.55 -14.21 16.16
CA LEU A 77 6.38 -13.64 16.84
C LEU A 77 6.77 -12.43 17.70
N GLU A 78 7.91 -12.49 18.37
CA GLU A 78 8.42 -11.37 19.18
C GLU A 78 8.91 -10.19 18.32
N ALA A 79 9.54 -10.46 17.18
CA ALA A 79 10.21 -9.45 16.37
C ALA A 79 9.25 -8.56 15.55
N ALA A 80 8.31 -9.16 14.81
CA ALA A 80 7.37 -8.44 13.94
C ALA A 80 5.89 -8.63 14.32
N GLY A 81 5.62 -9.38 15.39
CA GLY A 81 4.30 -9.52 15.99
C GLY A 81 4.10 -8.67 17.25
N ASN A 82 4.95 -7.69 17.54
CA ASN A 82 4.76 -6.73 18.65
C ASN A 82 3.76 -5.61 18.28
N SER A 83 3.50 -4.67 19.19
CA SER A 83 2.50 -3.60 18.98
C SER A 83 2.87 -2.60 17.88
N THR A 84 4.14 -2.54 17.46
CA THR A 84 4.60 -1.73 16.32
C THR A 84 4.88 -2.55 15.06
N LEU A 85 4.54 -3.85 15.07
CA LEU A 85 4.78 -4.80 13.98
C LEU A 85 6.27 -4.89 13.59
N GLY A 86 7.19 -4.64 14.52
CA GLY A 86 8.63 -4.64 14.31
C GLY A 86 9.18 -3.36 13.65
N PHE A 87 8.35 -2.34 13.45
CA PHE A 87 8.80 -1.02 12.98
C PHE A 87 9.11 -0.08 14.14
N SER A 88 9.81 1.03 13.85
CA SER A 88 10.07 2.07 14.87
C SER A 88 8.77 2.69 15.39
N SER A 89 7.78 2.80 14.52
CA SER A 89 6.44 3.32 14.81
C SER A 89 5.48 2.99 13.66
N ILE A 90 4.19 2.94 13.96
CA ILE A 90 3.12 2.98 12.96
C ILE A 90 2.54 4.39 12.94
N GLN A 91 2.61 5.07 11.81
CA GLN A 91 2.17 6.47 11.64
C GLN A 91 0.94 6.55 10.74
N PHE A 92 -0.14 7.08 11.29
CA PHE A 92 -1.45 7.16 10.66
C PHE A 92 -1.71 8.57 10.15
N VAL A 93 -1.81 8.73 8.83
CA VAL A 93 -2.08 10.02 8.20
C VAL A 93 -3.57 10.31 8.22
N ASN A 94 -3.98 11.34 8.96
CA ASN A 94 -5.38 11.70 9.13
C ASN A 94 -5.63 13.20 9.02
N LEU A 95 -6.71 13.59 8.34
CA LEU A 95 -7.14 14.98 8.36
C LEU A 95 -7.79 15.27 9.71
N ARG A 96 -7.49 16.44 10.30
CA ARG A 96 -7.91 16.80 11.67
C ARG A 96 -9.42 16.78 11.90
N ASN A 97 -10.21 16.93 10.84
CA ASN A 97 -11.67 16.94 10.88
C ASN A 97 -12.29 15.55 10.62
N ARG A 98 -11.49 14.50 10.43
CA ARG A 98 -11.94 13.13 10.18
C ARG A 98 -11.92 12.31 11.46
N PHE A 99 -12.75 12.72 12.42
CA PHE A 99 -12.96 11.99 13.68
C PHE A 99 -13.42 10.56 13.41
N ASP A 100 -14.28 10.38 12.42
CA ASP A 100 -14.78 9.08 12.00
C ASP A 100 -13.66 8.11 11.58
N ARG A 101 -12.61 8.62 10.94
CA ARG A 101 -11.43 7.81 10.55
C ARG A 101 -10.50 7.57 11.73
N LEU A 102 -10.35 8.54 12.63
CA LEU A 102 -9.61 8.39 13.87
C LEU A 102 -10.24 7.33 14.78
N ASP A 103 -11.57 7.34 14.93
CA ASP A 103 -12.30 6.36 15.72
C ASP A 103 -12.16 4.96 15.10
N ALA A 104 -12.29 4.85 13.77
CA ALA A 104 -12.11 3.59 13.06
C ALA A 104 -10.70 3.00 13.25
N VAL A 105 -9.63 3.80 13.09
CA VAL A 105 -8.26 3.28 13.32
C VAL A 105 -8.04 2.91 14.79
N THR A 106 -8.63 3.66 15.73
CA THR A 106 -8.51 3.42 17.17
C THR A 106 -9.17 2.11 17.57
N LEU A 107 -10.37 1.82 17.05
CA LEU A 107 -11.06 0.55 17.28
C LEU A 107 -10.26 -0.64 16.73
N GLN A 108 -9.74 -0.53 15.50
CA GLN A 108 -8.93 -1.59 14.92
C GLN A 108 -7.63 -1.83 15.70
N ALA A 109 -6.98 -0.75 16.14
CA ALA A 109 -5.77 -0.80 16.94
C ALA A 109 -6.01 -1.44 18.31
N TYR A 110 -7.12 -1.07 18.97
CA TYR A 110 -7.55 -1.69 20.23
C TYR A 110 -7.76 -3.21 20.07
N LEU A 111 -8.50 -3.62 19.04
CA LEU A 111 -8.80 -5.03 18.78
C LEU A 111 -7.57 -5.86 18.41
N SER A 112 -6.60 -5.24 17.74
CA SER A 112 -5.39 -5.91 17.25
C SER A 112 -4.18 -5.74 18.17
N GLY A 113 -4.28 -4.89 19.20
CA GLY A 113 -3.17 -4.55 20.09
C GLY A 113 -2.02 -3.79 19.41
N LEU A 114 -2.34 -2.81 18.56
CA LEU A 114 -1.35 -1.98 17.85
C LEU A 114 -1.19 -0.60 18.49
N ASP A 115 0.04 -0.08 18.48
CA ASP A 115 0.36 1.29 18.87
C ASP A 115 0.43 2.18 17.63
N ILE A 116 -0.54 3.08 17.49
CA ILE A 116 -0.67 3.98 16.34
C ILE A 116 -0.38 5.43 16.76
N ILE A 117 0.43 6.13 15.97
CA ILE A 117 0.71 7.55 16.14
C ILE A 117 -0.03 8.33 15.05
N GLU A 118 -0.98 9.18 15.43
CA GLU A 118 -1.63 10.08 14.48
C GLU A 118 -0.64 11.15 13.99
N VAL A 119 -0.58 11.30 12.67
CA VAL A 119 0.15 12.37 11.98
C VAL A 119 -0.84 13.22 11.21
N PRO A 120 -0.88 14.55 11.43
CA PRO A 120 -1.79 15.42 10.71
C PRO A 120 -1.54 15.37 9.19
N GLY A 121 -2.59 15.02 8.45
CA GLY A 121 -2.68 15.26 7.02
C GLY A 121 -2.76 16.75 6.71
N VAL A 122 -2.54 17.09 5.45
CA VAL A 122 -2.53 18.49 4.99
C VAL A 122 -3.75 18.71 4.11
N GLU A 123 -4.61 19.67 4.47
CA GLU A 123 -5.79 19.96 3.66
C GLU A 123 -5.42 20.71 2.38
N ALA A 124 -6.20 20.52 1.31
CA ALA A 124 -5.98 21.22 0.04
C ALA A 124 -5.97 22.75 0.21
N LYS A 125 -6.82 23.27 1.11
CA LYS A 125 -6.92 24.70 1.42
C LYS A 125 -5.65 25.28 2.07
N ASP A 126 -4.81 24.44 2.67
CA ASP A 126 -3.59 24.86 3.36
C ASP A 126 -2.37 24.89 2.43
N ILE A 127 -2.54 24.48 1.17
CA ILE A 127 -1.46 24.46 0.18
C ILE A 127 -1.15 25.87 -0.31
N GLN A 128 0.10 26.28 -0.12
CA GLN A 128 0.63 27.55 -0.60
C GLN A 128 1.85 27.30 -1.50
N ASN A 129 1.87 27.92 -2.68
CA ASN A 129 2.90 27.68 -3.70
C ASN A 129 4.33 27.98 -3.22
N VAL A 130 4.53 28.92 -2.29
CA VAL A 130 5.86 29.30 -1.79
C VAL A 130 6.61 28.16 -1.10
N GLY A 131 5.90 27.17 -0.54
CA GLY A 131 6.48 26.03 0.17
C GLY A 131 6.50 24.73 -0.63
N MET A 132 6.03 24.74 -1.88
CA MET A 132 5.96 23.54 -2.71
C MET A 132 7.26 23.34 -3.50
N PRO A 133 7.66 22.08 -3.78
CA PRO A 133 8.72 21.81 -4.74
C PRO A 133 8.39 22.38 -6.12
N PRO A 134 9.41 22.66 -6.95
CA PRO A 134 9.20 23.06 -8.33
C PRO A 134 8.47 21.97 -9.13
N THR A 135 7.85 22.37 -10.23
CA THR A 135 7.19 21.46 -11.18
C THR A 135 7.43 21.95 -12.60
N HIS A 136 7.65 21.03 -13.54
CA HIS A 136 7.68 21.34 -14.98
C HIS A 136 6.29 21.28 -15.62
N ARG A 137 5.28 20.88 -14.83
CA ARG A 137 3.91 20.63 -15.26
C ARG A 137 2.94 21.38 -14.35
N PRO A 138 2.96 22.72 -14.38
CA PRO A 138 2.04 23.51 -13.56
C PRO A 138 0.60 23.09 -13.85
N SER A 139 -0.22 23.09 -12.80
CA SER A 139 -1.66 22.76 -12.86
C SER A 139 -2.02 21.30 -13.15
N VAL A 140 -1.05 20.37 -13.28
CA VAL A 140 -1.36 18.94 -13.41
C VAL A 140 -1.76 18.32 -12.06
N LEU A 141 -1.03 18.65 -11.00
CA LEU A 141 -1.32 18.20 -9.64
C LEU A 141 -2.40 19.06 -8.98
N ARG A 142 -3.46 18.40 -8.53
CA ARG A 142 -4.54 19.01 -7.73
C ARG A 142 -4.03 19.30 -6.31
N ASP A 143 -4.62 20.28 -5.65
CA ASP A 143 -4.19 20.66 -4.29
C ASP A 143 -4.42 19.55 -3.25
N GLY A 144 -5.43 18.69 -3.46
CA GLY A 144 -5.60 17.47 -2.66
C GLY A 144 -4.43 16.49 -2.81
N GLU A 145 -3.91 16.31 -4.03
CA GLU A 145 -2.76 15.43 -4.30
C GLU A 145 -1.47 16.03 -3.72
N LYS A 146 -1.32 17.36 -3.77
CA LYS A 146 -0.22 18.08 -3.10
C LYS A 146 -0.27 17.93 -1.58
N GLY A 147 -1.46 18.06 -0.98
CA GLY A 147 -1.67 17.85 0.46
C GLY A 147 -1.36 16.41 0.87
N CYS A 148 -1.78 15.44 0.07
CA CYS A 148 -1.45 14.04 0.24
C CYS A 148 0.07 13.85 0.25
N TRP A 149 0.77 14.29 -0.80
CA TRP A 149 2.23 14.20 -0.85
C TRP A 149 2.88 14.87 0.37
N ARG A 150 2.41 16.06 0.74
CA ARG A 150 2.96 16.83 1.85
C ARG A 150 2.83 16.08 3.18
N ALA A 151 1.72 15.39 3.41
CA ALA A 151 1.53 14.57 4.61
C ALA A 151 2.56 13.44 4.70
N HIS A 152 2.80 12.69 3.61
CA HIS A 152 3.84 11.66 3.59
C HIS A 152 5.26 12.25 3.72
N ALA A 153 5.53 13.34 3.01
CA ALA A 153 6.82 14.01 3.08
C ALA A 153 7.13 14.60 4.47
N ASN A 154 6.11 14.93 5.28
CA ASN A 154 6.30 15.33 6.68
C ASN A 154 6.89 14.18 7.51
N ILE A 155 6.36 12.96 7.31
CA ILE A 155 6.86 11.75 7.96
C ILE A 155 8.29 11.47 7.52
N TRP A 156 8.56 11.48 6.21
CA TRP A 156 9.92 11.25 5.71
C TRP A 156 10.92 12.27 6.29
N SER A 157 10.53 13.54 6.36
CA SER A 157 11.38 14.61 6.91
C SER A 157 11.61 14.45 8.40
N GLN A 158 10.58 14.03 9.14
CA GLN A 158 10.71 13.69 10.56
C GLN A 158 11.65 12.50 10.76
N MET A 159 11.53 11.44 9.96
CA MET A 159 12.42 10.27 10.05
C MET A 159 13.89 10.66 9.88
N LEU A 160 14.21 11.53 8.93
CA LEU A 160 15.59 12.00 8.72
C LEU A 160 16.10 12.84 9.89
N ARG A 161 15.28 13.75 10.44
CA ARG A 161 15.65 14.58 11.59
C ARG A 161 15.85 13.77 12.86
N ASN A 162 14.98 12.78 13.09
CA ASN A 162 15.00 11.94 14.29
C ASN A 162 15.87 10.69 14.13
N LYS A 163 16.45 10.47 12.95
CA LYS A 163 17.25 9.29 12.60
C LYS A 163 16.51 7.97 12.81
N SER A 164 15.18 7.97 12.64
CA SER A 164 14.34 6.77 12.77
C SER A 164 14.78 5.67 11.80
N ARG A 165 14.61 4.40 12.20
CA ARG A 165 14.70 3.25 11.28
C ARG A 165 13.43 3.18 10.43
N ALA A 166 13.07 1.99 9.94
CA ALA A 166 11.83 1.80 9.19
C ALA A 166 10.59 2.23 10.00
N VAL A 167 9.67 2.88 9.31
CA VAL A 167 8.36 3.33 9.82
C VAL A 167 7.28 2.77 8.91
N LEU A 168 6.20 2.23 9.48
CA LEU A 168 4.99 1.87 8.75
C LEU A 168 4.08 3.09 8.67
N ILE A 169 3.71 3.49 7.46
CA ILE A 169 2.79 4.58 7.19
C ILE A 169 1.46 3.98 6.71
N ILE A 170 0.35 4.41 7.31
CA ILE A 170 -1.01 3.98 6.94
C ILE A 170 -1.90 5.20 6.68
N GLU A 171 -2.77 5.11 5.68
CA GLU A 171 -3.75 6.16 5.34
C GLU A 171 -5.00 6.10 6.21
N SER A 172 -5.75 7.21 6.24
CA SER A 172 -7.01 7.37 6.98
C SER A 172 -8.07 6.30 6.71
N ASP A 173 -8.01 5.63 5.56
CA ASP A 173 -8.97 4.60 5.15
C ASP A 173 -8.39 3.19 5.15
N ALA A 174 -7.24 2.96 5.78
CA ALA A 174 -6.67 1.64 5.94
C ALA A 174 -7.48 0.78 6.93
N ALA A 175 -7.70 -0.47 6.54
CA ALA A 175 -8.21 -1.55 7.37
C ALA A 175 -7.32 -2.78 7.28
N TRP A 176 -7.47 -3.67 8.26
CA TRP A 176 -6.71 -4.92 8.36
C TRP A 176 -7.50 -6.03 9.07
N ASP A 177 -6.96 -7.25 8.98
CA ASP A 177 -7.45 -8.41 9.74
C ASP A 177 -7.04 -8.30 11.22
N ILE A 178 -7.92 -8.65 12.15
CA ILE A 178 -7.62 -8.60 13.59
C ILE A 178 -6.35 -9.39 13.99
N ASN A 179 -5.98 -10.40 13.20
CA ASN A 179 -4.78 -11.21 13.40
C ASN A 179 -3.53 -10.60 12.73
N VAL A 180 -3.51 -9.30 12.43
CA VAL A 180 -2.40 -8.62 11.73
C VAL A 180 -1.02 -8.86 12.37
N ARG A 181 -0.95 -9.04 13.69
CA ARG A 181 0.31 -9.36 14.38
C ARG A 181 0.87 -10.73 13.99
N ASP A 182 0.01 -11.74 13.85
CA ASP A 182 0.38 -13.06 13.36
C ASP A 182 0.76 -13.01 11.87
N ILE A 183 -0.03 -12.28 11.07
CA ILE A 183 0.22 -12.10 9.63
C ILE A 183 1.58 -11.46 9.40
N MET A 184 1.90 -10.38 10.12
CA MET A 184 3.16 -9.64 9.97
C MET A 184 4.36 -10.42 10.51
N SER A 185 4.19 -11.18 11.60
CA SER A 185 5.20 -12.13 12.08
C SER A 185 5.55 -13.18 11.01
N ASN A 186 4.53 -13.82 10.43
CA ASN A 186 4.73 -14.82 9.37
C ASN A 186 5.39 -14.20 8.12
N LEU A 187 4.90 -13.03 7.69
CA LEU A 187 5.50 -12.27 6.59
C LEU A 187 6.97 -11.94 6.85
N ASN A 188 7.33 -11.51 8.06
CA ASN A 188 8.70 -11.12 8.40
C ASN A 188 9.69 -12.29 8.20
N VAL A 189 9.35 -13.49 8.67
CA VAL A 189 10.18 -14.69 8.49
C VAL A 189 10.40 -14.99 7.02
N HIS A 190 9.33 -14.98 6.24
CA HIS A 190 9.39 -15.29 4.82
C HIS A 190 10.06 -14.18 4.02
N PHE A 191 9.93 -12.92 4.44
CA PHE A 191 10.61 -11.80 3.83
C PHE A 191 12.13 -11.86 4.05
N ALA A 192 12.60 -12.15 5.27
CA ALA A 192 14.02 -12.35 5.53
C ALA A 192 14.61 -13.50 4.69
N ARG A 193 13.87 -14.63 4.57
CA ARG A 193 14.24 -15.73 3.67
C ARG A 193 14.30 -15.29 2.21
N PHE A 194 13.36 -14.45 1.77
CA PHE A 194 13.33 -13.97 0.40
C PHE A 194 14.50 -13.04 0.09
N LEU A 195 14.86 -12.15 1.01
CA LEU A 195 16.06 -11.32 0.87
C LEU A 195 17.33 -12.17 0.75
N ASP A 196 17.41 -13.28 1.49
CA ASP A 196 18.56 -14.21 1.43
C ASP A 196 18.65 -14.90 0.08
N GLN A 197 17.51 -15.40 -0.44
CA GLN A 197 17.41 -16.03 -1.75
C GLN A 197 17.80 -15.09 -2.90
N LEU A 198 17.55 -13.79 -2.74
CA LEU A 198 17.94 -12.77 -3.71
C LEU A 198 19.40 -12.32 -3.58
N ASP A 199 20.15 -12.84 -2.60
CA ASP A 199 21.49 -12.34 -2.23
C ASP A 199 21.48 -10.81 -2.03
N SER A 200 20.44 -10.31 -1.35
CA SER A 200 20.20 -8.88 -1.18
C SER A 200 21.38 -8.17 -0.53
N LYS A 201 21.79 -7.03 -1.10
CA LYS A 201 22.89 -6.22 -0.59
C LYS A 201 22.39 -4.99 0.16
N PRO A 202 23.08 -4.58 1.24
CA PRO A 202 22.73 -3.35 1.90
C PRO A 202 22.83 -2.14 0.97
N ILE A 203 21.84 -1.26 1.06
CA ILE A 203 21.73 -0.03 0.29
C ILE A 203 22.73 0.99 0.83
N HIS A 204 23.33 1.74 -0.09
CA HIS A 204 24.19 2.87 0.26
C HIS A 204 23.42 3.92 1.08
N ASP A 205 23.94 4.21 2.28
CA ASP A 205 23.43 5.28 3.15
C ASP A 205 24.30 6.53 2.99
N GLY A 206 23.71 7.60 2.43
CA GLY A 206 24.36 8.89 2.23
C GLY A 206 24.35 9.82 3.45
N GLY A 207 23.82 9.39 4.60
CA GLY A 207 23.72 10.20 5.82
C GLY A 207 25.07 10.52 6.50
N TRP A 208 25.12 11.63 7.25
CA TRP A 208 26.33 12.14 7.91
C TRP A 208 26.93 11.21 8.98
N ASN A 209 26.10 10.43 9.69
CA ASN A 209 26.56 9.39 10.61
C ASN A 209 26.66 8.04 9.88
N ARG A 210 27.58 7.95 8.92
CA ARG A 210 28.08 6.65 8.49
C ARG A 210 28.75 6.04 9.73
N ASP A 211 28.10 5.10 10.40
CA ASP A 211 28.85 4.18 11.24
C ASP A 211 29.92 3.57 10.34
N ALA A 212 31.17 3.98 10.58
CA ALA A 212 32.32 3.74 9.72
C ALA A 212 32.76 2.25 9.72
N THR A 213 31.87 1.33 10.07
CA THR A 213 32.17 -0.09 10.35
C THR A 213 31.51 -1.07 9.39
N GLN A 214 30.98 -0.62 8.24
CA GLN A 214 30.48 -1.55 7.21
C GLN A 214 31.44 -1.71 6.04
N THR A 215 32.61 -2.23 6.37
CA THR A 215 33.39 -3.07 5.46
C THR A 215 33.17 -4.53 5.89
N SER A 216 31.98 -5.07 5.60
CA SER A 216 31.81 -6.53 5.55
C SER A 216 31.20 -6.92 4.22
N THR A 217 32.04 -6.86 3.20
CA THR A 217 31.83 -7.63 1.98
C THR A 217 31.82 -9.12 2.36
N ALA A 218 30.67 -9.79 2.18
CA ALA A 218 30.49 -11.25 2.16
C ALA A 218 30.02 -12.00 3.43
N HIS A 219 29.13 -11.45 4.25
CA HIS A 219 28.43 -12.23 5.30
C HIS A 219 26.92 -12.30 5.06
N PRO A 220 26.26 -13.41 5.45
CA PRO A 220 24.81 -13.61 5.28
C PRO A 220 24.01 -12.48 5.95
N LEU A 221 22.73 -12.32 5.57
CA LEU A 221 21.80 -11.38 6.20
C LEU A 221 21.93 -11.45 7.72
N GLN A 222 22.52 -10.41 8.29
CA GLN A 222 22.77 -10.37 9.72
C GLN A 222 21.45 -10.05 10.42
N SER A 223 21.04 -10.92 11.34
CA SER A 223 19.90 -10.65 12.21
C SER A 223 20.22 -9.47 13.13
N ASP A 224 19.38 -8.44 13.08
CA ASP A 224 19.38 -7.33 14.03
C ASP A 224 18.05 -7.36 14.78
N HIS A 225 18.12 -7.51 16.10
CA HIS A 225 16.91 -7.53 16.94
C HIS A 225 16.15 -6.20 16.86
N ASP A 226 16.86 -5.08 16.65
CA ASP A 226 16.28 -3.73 16.57
C ASP A 226 15.88 -3.35 15.13
N ASP A 227 16.16 -4.21 14.16
CA ASP A 227 15.75 -4.06 12.75
C ASP A 227 15.34 -5.42 12.17
N PRO A 228 14.23 -6.00 12.67
CA PRO A 228 13.80 -7.32 12.25
C PRO A 228 13.37 -7.37 10.79
N TRP A 229 13.11 -6.21 10.17
CA TRP A 229 12.77 -6.09 8.76
C TRP A 229 13.99 -5.94 7.85
N HIS A 230 15.21 -5.90 8.39
CA HIS A 230 16.43 -5.66 7.62
C HIS A 230 16.33 -4.41 6.74
N SER A 231 15.87 -3.30 7.32
CA SER A 231 15.52 -2.03 6.64
C SER A 231 16.62 -1.40 5.79
N ARG A 232 17.86 -1.89 5.87
CA ARG A 232 18.95 -1.48 4.99
C ARG A 232 19.01 -2.23 3.66
N HIS A 233 18.16 -3.21 3.42
CA HIS A 233 18.13 -4.02 2.20
C HIS A 233 17.01 -3.62 1.23
N TRP A 234 16.24 -2.59 1.58
CA TRP A 234 15.10 -2.10 0.81
C TRP A 234 14.83 -0.63 1.14
N ASP A 235 14.19 0.08 0.22
CA ASP A 235 13.75 1.46 0.42
C ASP A 235 12.28 1.54 0.84
N MET A 236 11.44 0.66 0.28
CA MET A 236 10.01 0.56 0.61
C MET A 236 9.51 -0.88 0.60
N LEU A 237 8.58 -1.19 1.51
CA LEU A 237 7.80 -2.42 1.53
C LEU A 237 6.32 -2.07 1.44
N SER A 238 5.70 -2.34 0.29
CA SER A 238 4.30 -2.08 0.05
C SER A 238 3.42 -3.17 0.67
N LEU A 239 2.44 -2.76 1.49
CA LEU A 239 1.57 -3.64 2.26
C LEU A 239 0.08 -3.42 1.99
N GLY A 240 -0.26 -2.39 1.20
CA GLY A 240 -1.62 -1.99 0.88
C GLY A 240 -1.77 -1.35 -0.50
N GLN A 241 -1.03 -1.82 -1.50
CA GLN A 241 -1.24 -1.39 -2.89
C GLN A 241 -2.57 -1.90 -3.45
N CYS A 242 -3.19 -1.14 -4.34
CA CYS A 242 -4.43 -1.53 -5.03
C CYS A 242 -4.18 -2.11 -6.42
N PHE A 243 -2.98 -1.87 -6.95
CA PHE A 243 -2.54 -2.35 -8.26
C PHE A 243 -1.03 -2.46 -8.28
N GLU A 244 -0.53 -3.45 -9.02
CA GLU A 244 0.87 -3.61 -9.32
C GLU A 244 1.04 -4.26 -10.70
N SER A 245 2.10 -3.87 -11.43
CA SER A 245 2.37 -4.49 -12.73
C SER A 245 2.96 -5.90 -12.63
N THR A 246 2.97 -6.61 -13.75
CA THR A 246 3.57 -7.96 -13.89
C THR A 246 5.09 -7.95 -13.92
N VAL A 247 5.74 -6.77 -14.03
CA VAL A 247 7.20 -6.63 -13.99
C VAL A 247 7.74 -7.24 -12.70
N ASN A 248 8.77 -8.07 -12.79
CA ASN A 248 9.37 -8.79 -11.65
C ASN A 248 8.45 -9.80 -10.93
N SER A 249 7.31 -10.20 -11.51
CA SER A 249 6.40 -11.18 -10.87
C SER A 249 7.03 -12.55 -10.62
N ASN A 250 8.03 -12.91 -11.43
CA ASN A 250 8.82 -14.11 -11.28
C ASN A 250 9.85 -14.06 -10.14
N TYR A 251 10.16 -12.87 -9.60
CA TYR A 251 11.00 -12.69 -8.42
C TYR A 251 10.10 -12.60 -7.20
N SER A 252 9.62 -13.76 -6.76
CA SER A 252 8.65 -13.87 -5.69
C SER A 252 8.88 -15.13 -4.86
N LEU A 253 8.33 -15.11 -3.65
CA LEU A 253 8.29 -16.22 -2.73
C LEU A 253 6.85 -16.40 -2.24
N VAL A 254 6.29 -17.56 -2.54
CA VAL A 254 4.99 -18.01 -2.03
C VAL A 254 5.20 -18.72 -0.70
N TYR A 255 4.34 -18.46 0.27
CA TYR A 255 4.38 -19.12 1.58
C TYR A 255 2.97 -19.29 2.17
N PRO A 256 2.76 -20.31 3.03
CA PRO A 256 1.47 -20.51 3.67
C PRO A 256 1.11 -19.36 4.61
N ASP A 257 -0.13 -18.89 4.53
CA ASP A 257 -0.73 -17.94 5.45
C ASP A 257 -2.19 -18.31 5.66
N LYS A 258 -2.49 -18.83 6.85
CA LYS A 258 -3.83 -19.28 7.23
C LYS A 258 -4.87 -18.17 7.22
N HIS A 259 -4.45 -16.89 7.25
CA HIS A 259 -5.35 -15.73 7.25
C HIS A 259 -5.62 -15.17 5.85
N VAL A 260 -5.11 -15.84 4.80
CA VAL A 260 -5.52 -15.55 3.42
C VAL A 260 -6.72 -16.43 3.07
N PRO A 261 -7.89 -15.86 2.70
CA PRO A 261 -9.02 -16.65 2.23
C PRO A 261 -8.71 -17.31 0.88
N GLU A 262 -9.39 -18.42 0.61
CA GLU A 262 -9.30 -19.08 -0.69
C GLU A 262 -9.76 -18.20 -1.86
N GLY A 263 -9.35 -18.58 -3.09
CA GLY A 263 -9.81 -17.92 -4.31
C GLY A 263 -8.93 -16.75 -4.78
N LYS A 264 -7.92 -16.35 -4.00
CA LYS A 264 -6.93 -15.34 -4.43
C LYS A 264 -5.99 -15.88 -5.50
N ASP A 265 -5.57 -14.97 -6.38
CA ASP A 265 -4.79 -15.26 -7.59
C ASP A 265 -3.57 -14.35 -7.66
N TYR A 266 -2.45 -14.92 -8.07
CA TYR A 266 -1.22 -14.19 -8.36
C TYR A 266 -0.78 -14.49 -9.80
N PHE A 267 -1.19 -13.62 -10.72
CA PHE A 267 -0.85 -13.71 -12.14
C PHE A 267 -1.14 -15.08 -12.78
N GLY A 268 -2.31 -15.64 -12.47
CA GLY A 268 -2.78 -16.95 -12.96
C GLY A 268 -2.49 -18.12 -12.01
N MET A 269 -1.73 -17.90 -10.94
CA MET A 269 -1.48 -18.89 -9.90
C MET A 269 -2.51 -18.75 -8.77
N LYS A 270 -3.31 -19.79 -8.54
CA LYS A 270 -4.22 -19.86 -7.39
C LYS A 270 -3.43 -20.02 -6.10
N LEU A 271 -3.68 -19.15 -5.13
CA LEU A 271 -2.90 -19.09 -3.89
C LEU A 271 -3.42 -20.02 -2.79
N GLY A 272 -4.72 -20.34 -2.77
CA GLY A 272 -5.33 -20.98 -1.60
C GLY A 272 -5.07 -20.13 -0.34
N HIS A 273 -4.69 -20.78 0.77
CA HIS A 273 -4.24 -20.12 2.00
C HIS A 273 -2.75 -19.76 1.96
N SER A 274 -2.33 -19.01 0.93
CA SER A 274 -0.94 -18.59 0.77
C SER A 274 -0.83 -17.10 0.47
N ARG A 275 0.30 -16.52 0.88
CA ARG A 275 0.70 -15.15 0.55
C ARG A 275 1.98 -15.16 -0.26
N VAL A 276 2.19 -14.11 -1.03
CA VAL A 276 3.35 -13.89 -1.87
C VAL A 276 4.06 -12.64 -1.39
N VAL A 277 5.37 -12.72 -1.20
CA VAL A 277 6.25 -11.54 -1.13
C VAL A 277 7.10 -11.50 -2.39
N ARG A 278 7.31 -10.32 -2.97
CA ARG A 278 7.98 -10.18 -4.27
C ARG A 278 8.80 -8.93 -4.38
N LEU A 279 9.76 -8.93 -5.31
CA LEU A 279 10.36 -7.70 -5.82
C LEU A 279 9.30 -6.95 -6.64
N SER A 280 9.10 -5.68 -6.33
CA SER A 280 7.99 -4.92 -6.86
C SER A 280 8.11 -4.65 -8.36
N GLY A 281 6.96 -4.67 -9.03
CA GLY A 281 6.78 -4.25 -10.42
C GLY A 281 6.29 -2.81 -10.56
N GLY A 282 6.35 -2.00 -9.50
CA GLY A 282 5.79 -0.66 -9.47
C GLY A 282 4.31 -0.67 -9.06
N ILE A 283 4.10 -0.36 -7.78
CA ILE A 283 2.80 -0.29 -7.11
C ILE A 283 2.03 1.00 -7.43
N VAL A 284 0.73 0.98 -7.21
CA VAL A 284 -0.17 2.14 -7.11
C VAL A 284 -0.94 2.02 -5.80
N CYS A 285 -1.34 3.17 -5.27
CA CYS A 285 -1.94 3.35 -3.95
C CYS A 285 -0.94 3.27 -2.78
N THR A 286 -1.16 4.11 -1.77
CA THR A 286 -0.30 4.24 -0.58
C THR A 286 -1.03 3.90 0.73
N THR A 287 -2.13 3.14 0.65
CA THR A 287 -2.98 2.77 1.80
C THR A 287 -2.17 2.26 2.99
N ALA A 288 -1.16 1.43 2.74
CA ALA A 288 -0.13 1.11 3.73
C ALA A 288 1.21 0.77 3.07
N TYR A 289 2.29 1.34 3.59
CA TYR A 289 3.65 0.94 3.23
C TYR A 289 4.63 1.24 4.35
N ALA A 290 5.63 0.38 4.49
CA ALA A 290 6.80 0.70 5.29
C ALA A 290 7.87 1.38 4.42
N VAL A 291 8.60 2.32 5.01
CA VAL A 291 9.69 3.04 4.35
C VAL A 291 10.91 3.03 5.25
N SER A 292 12.08 2.71 4.69
CA SER A 292 13.34 2.77 5.42
C SER A 292 13.88 4.21 5.48
N ARG A 293 14.89 4.46 6.32
CA ARG A 293 15.53 5.78 6.39
C ARG A 293 16.12 6.22 5.05
N THR A 294 16.75 5.30 4.32
CA THR A 294 17.30 5.59 2.98
C THR A 294 16.19 5.83 1.97
N GLY A 295 15.10 5.06 2.03
CA GLY A 295 13.91 5.28 1.21
C GLY A 295 13.29 6.65 1.44
N ALA A 296 13.14 7.07 2.69
CA ALA A 296 12.65 8.40 3.06
C ALA A 296 13.53 9.53 2.49
N ALA A 297 14.86 9.36 2.55
CA ALA A 297 15.80 10.31 1.94
C ALA A 297 15.64 10.40 0.42
N LYS A 298 15.55 9.25 -0.27
CA LYS A 298 15.34 9.19 -1.71
C LYS A 298 14.03 9.83 -2.13
N LEU A 299 12.93 9.54 -1.43
CA LEU A 299 11.60 10.08 -1.73
C LEU A 299 11.53 11.60 -1.53
N LEU A 300 12.13 12.12 -0.45
CA LEU A 300 12.24 13.55 -0.22
C LEU A 300 13.08 14.24 -1.28
N LEU A 301 14.27 13.71 -1.57
CA LEU A 301 15.15 14.29 -2.58
C LEU A 301 14.47 14.29 -3.95
N ARG A 302 13.90 13.16 -4.36
CA ARG A 302 13.27 13.03 -5.67
C ARG A 302 12.08 13.96 -5.82
N SER A 303 11.22 14.09 -4.81
CA SER A 303 10.10 15.03 -4.87
C SER A 303 10.50 16.50 -4.77
N ALA A 304 11.67 16.80 -4.21
CA ALA A 304 12.21 18.17 -4.16
C ALA A 304 12.76 18.66 -5.52
N VAL A 305 13.15 17.75 -6.42
CA VAL A 305 13.67 18.10 -7.76
C VAL A 305 12.54 18.52 -8.70
N ASP A 306 11.45 17.75 -8.73
CA ASP A 306 10.24 18.01 -9.51
C ASP A 306 9.07 17.22 -8.91
N LEU A 307 8.06 17.92 -8.41
CA LEU A 307 6.81 17.31 -7.97
C LEU A 307 5.79 17.40 -9.10
N ASP A 308 5.86 16.45 -10.02
CA ASP A 308 5.06 16.42 -11.25
C ASP A 308 3.91 15.39 -11.23
N ASN A 309 3.86 14.53 -10.20
CA ASN A 309 2.90 13.42 -10.13
C ASN A 309 2.43 13.20 -8.69
N PRO A 310 1.24 12.59 -8.51
CA PRO A 310 0.80 12.07 -7.22
C PRO A 310 1.86 11.15 -6.60
N VAL A 311 1.86 11.08 -5.27
CA VAL A 311 2.91 10.42 -4.49
C VAL A 311 3.08 8.94 -4.85
N ASP A 312 1.98 8.23 -5.07
CA ASP A 312 1.94 6.83 -5.50
C ASP A 312 2.61 6.65 -6.88
N LEU A 313 2.32 7.51 -7.85
CA LEU A 313 2.92 7.45 -9.19
C LEU A 313 4.39 7.88 -9.19
N LEU A 314 4.79 8.78 -8.29
CA LEU A 314 6.19 9.12 -8.07
C LEU A 314 6.95 7.87 -7.59
N MET A 315 6.46 7.20 -6.54
CA MET A 315 7.03 5.96 -6.01
C MET A 315 7.08 4.87 -7.09
N ARG A 316 6.01 4.72 -7.86
CA ARG A 316 5.94 3.77 -8.98
C ARG A 316 7.03 4.00 -10.00
N ARG A 317 7.23 5.25 -10.42
CA ARG A 317 8.25 5.60 -11.42
C ARG A 317 9.66 5.32 -10.90
N MET A 318 9.93 5.70 -9.65
CA MET A 318 11.23 5.41 -9.03
C MET A 318 11.47 3.90 -8.89
N THR A 319 10.44 3.12 -8.58
CA THR A 319 10.52 1.65 -8.52
C THR A 319 10.89 1.07 -9.89
N LEU A 320 10.19 1.49 -10.94
CA LEU A 320 10.44 1.02 -12.31
C LEU A 320 11.79 1.49 -12.88
N ALA A 321 12.30 2.64 -12.42
CA ALA A 321 13.60 3.16 -12.79
C ALA A 321 14.77 2.48 -12.05
N GLY A 322 14.49 1.74 -10.96
CA GLY A 322 15.51 1.19 -10.07
C GLY A 322 16.07 2.18 -9.06
N ASP A 323 15.50 3.38 -8.95
CA ASP A 323 15.88 4.39 -7.96
C ASP A 323 15.47 3.96 -6.54
N LEU A 324 14.33 3.24 -6.43
CA LEU A 324 13.87 2.59 -5.20
C LEU A 324 13.93 1.07 -5.33
N ILE A 325 14.50 0.41 -4.32
CA ILE A 325 14.36 -1.03 -4.13
C ILE A 325 13.09 -1.27 -3.33
N VAL A 326 12.06 -1.76 -4.01
CA VAL A 326 10.72 -1.92 -3.42
C VAL A 326 10.32 -3.38 -3.44
N TYR A 327 9.76 -3.85 -2.33
CA TYR A 327 9.10 -5.13 -2.21
C TYR A 327 7.61 -4.94 -1.99
N SER A 328 6.80 -5.91 -2.38
CA SER A 328 5.35 -5.88 -2.19
C SER A 328 4.82 -7.23 -1.75
N VAL A 329 3.61 -7.22 -1.19
CA VAL A 329 2.95 -8.40 -0.63
C VAL A 329 1.56 -8.59 -1.26
N MET A 330 1.23 -9.82 -1.67
CA MET A 330 -0.03 -10.17 -2.34
C MET A 330 -0.60 -11.50 -1.79
N PRO A 331 -1.86 -11.57 -1.32
CA PRO A 331 -2.76 -10.44 -1.09
C PRO A 331 -2.19 -9.41 -0.12
N THR A 332 -2.74 -8.20 -0.10
CA THR A 332 -2.24 -7.15 0.78
C THR A 332 -2.56 -7.43 2.25
N VAL A 333 -1.75 -6.91 3.16
CA VAL A 333 -1.99 -7.02 4.61
C VAL A 333 -2.96 -5.94 5.08
N PHE A 334 -2.90 -4.79 4.43
CA PHE A 334 -3.81 -3.67 4.63
C PHE A 334 -4.57 -3.40 3.33
N ALA A 335 -5.77 -2.86 3.44
CA ALA A 335 -6.55 -2.45 2.29
C ALA A 335 -7.50 -1.34 2.68
N GLN A 336 -8.18 -0.75 1.70
CA GLN A 336 -9.10 0.35 1.97
C GLN A 336 -10.44 -0.16 2.50
N TRP A 337 -11.01 0.54 3.47
CA TRP A 337 -12.40 0.38 3.88
C TRP A 337 -13.25 1.56 3.44
N GLU A 338 -14.54 1.30 3.24
CA GLU A 338 -15.56 2.32 3.04
C GLU A 338 -16.81 2.07 3.88
N TYR A 339 -17.68 3.07 3.95
CA TYR A 339 -18.97 2.90 4.62
C TYR A 339 -19.89 2.02 3.80
N VAL A 340 -20.68 1.19 4.48
CA VAL A 340 -21.78 0.43 3.88
C VAL A 340 -22.63 1.36 3.02
N ASN A 341 -22.99 0.89 1.83
CA ASN A 341 -23.81 1.64 0.89
C ASN A 341 -25.17 1.99 1.53
N ASN A 342 -25.80 3.08 1.08
CA ASN A 342 -27.16 3.46 1.46
C ASN A 342 -27.37 3.66 2.98
N ILE A 343 -26.39 4.27 3.67
CA ILE A 343 -26.54 4.74 5.07
C ILE A 343 -26.37 6.26 5.22
N GLY A 344 -26.37 7.00 4.10
CA GLY A 344 -26.25 8.46 4.09
C GLY A 344 -24.81 9.03 4.19
N MET A 345 -23.79 8.15 4.18
CA MET A 345 -22.38 8.58 4.34
C MET A 345 -21.73 9.04 3.03
N LYS A 346 -22.22 8.57 1.87
CA LYS A 346 -21.73 9.01 0.56
C LYS A 346 -22.06 10.47 0.29
N GLU A 347 -23.28 10.87 0.64
CA GLU A 347 -23.84 12.22 0.48
C GLU A 347 -23.12 13.24 1.37
N ARG A 348 -22.56 12.77 2.50
CA ARG A 348 -21.70 13.55 3.39
C ARG A 348 -20.25 13.69 2.90
N GLY A 349 -19.89 13.04 1.79
CA GLY A 349 -18.50 13.00 1.30
C GLY A 349 -17.57 12.21 2.22
N ALA A 350 -18.11 11.23 2.97
CA ALA A 350 -17.34 10.50 3.97
C ALA A 350 -16.47 9.39 3.37
N ASN A 351 -16.87 8.82 2.23
CA ASN A 351 -15.99 7.94 1.44
C ASN A 351 -14.87 8.77 0.83
N SER A 352 -13.66 8.24 0.86
CA SER A 352 -12.42 9.02 0.80
C SER A 352 -12.00 9.45 -0.62
N ASP A 353 -12.86 9.26 -1.61
CA ASP A 353 -12.62 9.61 -3.02
C ASP A 353 -12.57 11.13 -3.24
N ILE A 354 -11.41 11.61 -3.69
CA ILE A 354 -11.15 13.02 -4.00
C ILE A 354 -11.80 13.46 -5.33
N HIS A 355 -12.46 12.55 -6.04
CA HIS A 355 -13.07 12.80 -7.35
C HIS A 355 -14.61 12.79 -7.35
N ASN A 356 -15.27 12.49 -6.23
CA ASN A 356 -16.74 12.38 -6.23
C ASN A 356 -17.45 13.71 -5.94
N GLY A 357 -18.37 14.06 -6.82
CA GLY A 357 -19.37 15.12 -6.62
C GLY A 357 -20.53 14.63 -5.75
N LYS A 358 -21.28 15.57 -5.18
CA LYS A 358 -22.51 15.29 -4.42
C LYS A 358 -23.58 14.73 -5.36
N SER A 359 -24.30 13.70 -4.94
CA SER A 359 -25.49 13.20 -5.63
C SER A 359 -26.71 14.01 -5.21
N ASP A 360 -27.39 14.62 -6.18
CA ASP A 360 -28.69 15.28 -5.99
C ASP A 360 -29.80 14.23 -6.20
N GLY A 361 -30.45 13.79 -5.12
CA GLY A 361 -31.57 12.84 -5.13
C GLY A 361 -31.99 12.43 -3.72
N ASP A 362 -33.19 11.84 -3.59
CA ASP A 362 -33.62 11.22 -2.33
C ASP A 362 -32.61 10.15 -1.89
N VAL A 363 -32.16 10.26 -0.65
CA VAL A 363 -31.11 9.39 -0.13
C VAL A 363 -31.71 8.02 0.17
N ASN A 364 -31.27 7.00 -0.57
CA ASN A 364 -31.58 5.62 -0.23
C ASN A 364 -30.92 5.27 1.12
N MET A 365 -31.71 4.81 2.08
CA MET A 365 -31.30 4.48 3.44
C MET A 365 -31.45 2.98 3.77
N ASP A 366 -31.66 2.12 2.78
CA ASP A 366 -31.96 0.69 2.98
C ASP A 366 -30.76 -0.10 3.57
N GLY A 367 -29.53 0.45 3.48
CA GLY A 367 -28.33 -0.18 4.04
C GLY A 367 -28.35 -0.28 5.57
N TRP A 368 -29.19 0.50 6.25
CA TRP A 368 -29.35 0.42 7.70
C TRP A 368 -29.89 -0.93 8.18
N ALA A 369 -30.60 -1.70 7.34
CA ALA A 369 -31.02 -3.05 7.70
C ALA A 369 -29.81 -3.98 7.92
N ASP A 370 -28.80 -3.90 7.06
CA ASP A 370 -27.57 -4.68 7.19
C ASP A 370 -26.73 -4.20 8.38
N VAL A 371 -26.69 -2.89 8.65
CA VAL A 371 -26.03 -2.33 9.84
C VAL A 371 -26.68 -2.85 11.12
N LYS A 372 -28.02 -2.86 11.21
CA LYS A 372 -28.76 -3.36 12.38
C LYS A 372 -28.48 -4.84 12.65
N LYS A 373 -28.34 -5.63 11.59
CA LYS A 373 -28.03 -7.06 11.69
C LYS A 373 -26.57 -7.34 12.07
N THR A 374 -25.63 -6.62 11.47
CA THR A 374 -24.19 -6.92 11.60
C THR A 374 -23.51 -6.12 12.72
N GLY A 375 -24.07 -4.98 13.10
CA GLY A 375 -23.45 -4.00 13.99
C GLY A 375 -22.29 -3.22 13.35
N SER A 376 -22.02 -3.39 12.05
CA SER A 376 -20.92 -2.71 11.35
C SER A 376 -21.46 -1.71 10.34
N VAL A 377 -20.88 -0.51 10.33
CA VAL A 377 -21.07 0.51 9.28
C VAL A 377 -19.95 0.48 8.24
N TRP A 378 -18.98 -0.42 8.38
CA TRP A 378 -17.77 -0.51 7.57
C TRP A 378 -17.74 -1.82 6.80
N HIS A 379 -17.18 -1.77 5.59
CA HIS A 379 -16.76 -2.95 4.83
C HIS A 379 -15.49 -2.69 4.04
N GLY A 380 -14.87 -3.76 3.53
CA GLY A 380 -13.79 -3.65 2.56
C GLY A 380 -14.25 -2.92 1.29
N LYS A 381 -13.44 -1.97 0.81
CA LYS A 381 -13.77 -1.15 -0.35
C LYS A 381 -14.05 -2.00 -1.60
N GLU A 382 -15.21 -1.78 -2.20
CA GLU A 382 -15.63 -2.51 -3.39
C GLU A 382 -14.66 -2.28 -4.56
N GLY A 383 -14.41 -3.34 -5.32
CA GLY A 383 -13.53 -3.28 -6.49
C GLY A 383 -12.03 -3.19 -6.19
N HIS A 384 -11.61 -3.15 -4.92
CA HIS A 384 -10.20 -3.29 -4.56
C HIS A 384 -9.81 -4.78 -4.67
N PRO A 385 -8.99 -5.19 -5.66
CA PRO A 385 -8.85 -6.59 -6.05
C PRO A 385 -8.24 -7.49 -4.96
N ASP A 386 -7.41 -6.89 -4.11
CA ASP A 386 -6.49 -7.63 -3.25
C ASP A 386 -6.92 -7.69 -1.78
N ILE A 387 -8.14 -7.22 -1.43
CA ILE A 387 -8.68 -7.34 -0.06
C ILE A 387 -8.92 -8.81 0.26
N ALA A 388 -8.23 -9.32 1.27
CA ALA A 388 -8.22 -10.74 1.60
C ALA A 388 -8.23 -10.96 3.12
N PHE A 389 -9.13 -10.25 3.81
CA PHE A 389 -9.31 -10.42 5.26
C PHE A 389 -10.26 -11.58 5.53
N GLU A 390 -9.90 -12.50 6.42
CA GLU A 390 -10.85 -13.46 6.96
C GLU A 390 -11.68 -12.85 8.08
N ASN A 391 -11.06 -11.95 8.86
CA ASN A 391 -11.60 -11.32 10.05
C ASN A 391 -11.23 -9.84 10.07
N MET A 392 -11.80 -9.04 9.15
CA MET A 392 -11.61 -7.60 9.14
C MET A 392 -11.99 -6.99 10.50
N ALA A 393 -11.06 -6.27 11.12
CA ALA A 393 -11.21 -5.80 12.49
C ALA A 393 -12.47 -4.90 12.67
N LEU A 394 -12.75 -4.01 11.72
CA LEU A 394 -13.94 -3.15 11.76
C LEU A 394 -15.25 -3.94 11.68
N GLU A 395 -15.34 -4.94 10.79
CA GLU A 395 -16.55 -5.75 10.63
C GLU A 395 -16.81 -6.64 11.87
N LYS A 396 -15.75 -7.06 12.56
CA LYS A 396 -15.86 -7.88 13.78
C LYS A 396 -16.04 -7.06 15.06
N ALA A 397 -15.86 -5.73 15.00
CA ALA A 397 -15.73 -4.89 16.19
C ALA A 397 -16.94 -5.00 17.13
N TRP A 398 -18.16 -4.95 16.60
CA TRP A 398 -19.38 -5.04 17.42
C TRP A 398 -19.41 -6.30 18.27
N ASN A 399 -19.26 -7.47 17.65
CA ASN A 399 -19.36 -8.76 18.32
C ASN A 399 -18.22 -9.02 19.31
N LEU A 400 -17.03 -8.44 19.07
CA LEU A 400 -15.87 -8.60 19.94
C LEU A 400 -15.90 -7.65 21.15
N ILE A 401 -16.40 -6.42 20.96
CA ILE A 401 -16.48 -5.41 22.02
C ILE A 401 -17.74 -5.63 22.87
N MET A 402 -18.85 -6.03 22.24
CA MET A 402 -20.16 -6.19 22.88
C MET A 402 -20.66 -7.65 22.78
N PRO A 403 -19.95 -8.65 23.34
CA PRO A 403 -20.23 -10.07 23.11
C PRO A 403 -21.55 -10.56 23.72
N LYS A 404 -22.18 -9.76 24.60
CA LYS A 404 -23.47 -10.05 25.22
C LYS A 404 -24.60 -9.16 24.70
N ALA A 405 -24.30 -8.20 23.83
CA ALA A 405 -25.34 -7.47 23.15
C ALA A 405 -26.02 -8.44 22.17
N ALA A 406 -27.35 -8.40 22.13
CA ALA A 406 -28.07 -8.92 20.98
C ALA A 406 -27.72 -8.07 19.73
N GLU A 407 -28.26 -8.44 18.57
CA GLU A 407 -28.10 -7.65 17.33
C GLU A 407 -28.32 -6.14 17.62
N LEU A 408 -27.64 -5.24 16.90
CA LEU A 408 -27.73 -3.79 17.14
C LEU A 408 -29.20 -3.34 17.24
N GLU A 409 -30.08 -3.94 16.44
CA GLU A 409 -31.53 -3.78 16.48
C GLU A 409 -32.15 -3.89 17.90
N VAL A 410 -31.69 -4.84 18.71
CA VAL A 410 -32.17 -5.04 20.09
C VAL A 410 -31.63 -3.98 21.05
N SER A 411 -30.43 -3.45 20.79
CA SER A 411 -29.89 -2.32 21.58
C SER A 411 -30.58 -1.00 21.28
N GLN A 412 -31.21 -0.88 20.09
CA GLN A 412 -31.95 0.29 19.64
C GLN A 412 -33.47 0.18 19.90
N TYR A 413 -33.93 -0.90 20.53
CA TYR A 413 -35.36 -1.26 20.66
C TYR A 413 -36.23 -0.27 21.47
N HIS A 414 -35.65 0.83 21.96
CA HIS A 414 -36.37 1.92 22.66
C HIS A 414 -36.26 3.28 21.95
N GLU A 415 -35.64 3.40 20.77
CA GLU A 415 -35.55 4.68 20.06
C GLU A 415 -36.93 5.23 19.64
N ASP A 416 -37.91 4.34 19.38
CA ASP A 416 -39.28 4.70 18.99
C ASP A 416 -40.17 5.11 20.19
N GLU A 417 -39.75 4.83 21.43
CA GLU A 417 -40.49 5.15 22.66
C GLU A 417 -40.16 6.56 23.21
N GLY A 418 -39.43 7.37 22.44
CA GLY A 418 -39.28 8.81 22.67
C GLY A 418 -37.90 9.20 23.19
N ASN A 419 -37.26 10.09 22.43
CA ASN A 419 -36.25 11.03 22.94
C ASN A 419 -36.93 12.26 23.54
#